data_AF-A0AA89BBS4-F1
#
_entry.id   AF-A0AA89BBS4-F1
#
_cell.length_a   1.000
_cell.length_b   1.000
_cell.length_c   1.000
_cell.angle_alpha   90.00
_cell.angle_beta   90.00
_cell.angle_gamma   90.00
#
_symmetry.space_group_name_H-M   'P 1'
#
loop_
_entity.id
_entity.type
_entity.pdbx_description
1 polymer ?
#
loop_
_entity_poly.entity_id
_entity_poly.type
_entity_poly.pdbx_seq_one_letter_code
_entity_poly.pdbx_strand_id
1 'polypeptide(L)'
;MSSQLLPSAPLSITPPPPSKARPPLLLHTLSQRTHIPPHVYKHPSAILLELCTSMAELRQILPLIVKNGLYDEHLFQTKLVSLFCKFGSMPEAARVFDPIDDKIDPLYHTMLKGSGKQIHGYVVRAGFELLVNVSTALVDMYCKCGLVGTARLIFDRMRNRTVVSWNSMIDGYAQSGDSKEAWILFKKMLDEGLKPTGVTIMAALHACADSGDLAGGEFVHQLVNQLGFVSDISVMNSLISMYSKCKRVDIAAKLFEDLPFRTLVSWNAMILGYAQNGHITEALNHFCSVGGKSLLA
;
A
#
# COMPACT_ATOMS: atom_id res chain seq x y z
N MET A 1 -58.01 -0.66 -25.67
CA MET A 1 -56.99 0.26 -26.19
C MET A 1 -55.74 0.07 -25.34
N SER A 2 -54.81 -0.71 -25.87
CA SER A 2 -53.57 -1.12 -25.21
C SER A 2 -52.47 -0.15 -25.63
N SER A 3 -51.89 0.60 -24.68
CA SER A 3 -50.68 1.39 -24.94
C SER A 3 -49.51 0.72 -24.23
N GLN A 4 -48.67 0.07 -25.03
CA GLN A 4 -47.47 -0.64 -24.63
C GLN A 4 -46.42 0.33 -24.04
N LEU A 5 -45.90 0.00 -22.86
CA LEU A 5 -44.68 0.56 -22.29
C LEU A 5 -43.48 0.02 -23.08
N LEU A 6 -42.83 0.89 -23.86
CA LEU A 6 -41.51 0.60 -24.43
C LEU A 6 -40.44 0.75 -23.32
N PRO A 7 -39.49 -0.19 -23.19
CA PRO A 7 -38.34 -0.02 -22.32
C PRO A 7 -37.38 1.03 -22.93
N SER A 8 -37.03 2.04 -22.14
CA SER A 8 -36.02 3.05 -22.49
C SER A 8 -34.66 2.38 -22.76
N ALA A 9 -34.16 2.54 -23.99
CA ALA A 9 -32.89 1.99 -24.44
C ALA A 9 -31.69 2.56 -23.64
N PRO A 10 -30.62 1.77 -23.41
CA PRO A 10 -29.37 2.29 -22.87
C PRO A 10 -28.71 3.23 -23.90
N LEU A 11 -28.46 4.48 -23.50
CA LEU A 11 -27.72 5.45 -24.32
C LEU A 11 -26.29 4.93 -24.56
N SER A 12 -26.01 4.57 -25.81
CA SER A 12 -24.67 4.23 -26.31
C SER A 12 -23.84 5.50 -26.42
N ILE A 13 -23.08 5.83 -25.37
CA ILE A 13 -22.05 6.86 -25.44
C ILE A 13 -20.71 6.14 -25.57
N THR A 14 -20.29 5.92 -26.82
CA THR A 14 -18.91 5.54 -27.15
C THR A 14 -18.01 6.75 -26.94
N PRO A 15 -16.87 6.64 -26.23
CA PRO A 15 -15.90 7.73 -26.16
C PRO A 15 -15.33 8.03 -27.55
N PRO A 16 -14.93 9.29 -27.83
CA PRO A 16 -14.31 9.63 -29.11
C PRO A 16 -12.98 8.86 -29.27
N PRO A 17 -12.55 8.54 -30.51
CA PRO A 17 -11.30 7.85 -30.74
C PRO A 17 -10.12 8.73 -30.30
N PRO A 18 -9.03 8.13 -29.77
CA PRO A 18 -7.85 8.89 -29.38
C PRO A 18 -7.21 9.56 -30.61
N SER A 19 -6.85 10.83 -30.47
CA SER A 19 -6.12 11.57 -31.50
C SER A 19 -4.74 10.95 -31.70
N LYS A 20 -4.37 10.69 -32.96
CA LYS A 20 -3.16 9.93 -33.32
C LYS A 20 -1.86 10.70 -33.04
N ALA A 21 -0.88 9.90 -32.57
CA ALA A 21 0.57 9.99 -32.68
C ALA A 21 1.33 10.94 -31.72
N ARG A 22 1.83 10.37 -30.62
CA ARG A 22 3.03 10.86 -29.91
C ARG A 22 4.21 9.92 -30.25
N PRO A 23 5.44 10.41 -30.43
CA PRO A 23 6.57 9.57 -30.85
C PRO A 23 6.95 8.55 -29.75
N PRO A 24 7.60 7.43 -30.09
CA PRO A 24 7.97 6.42 -29.10
C PRO A 24 9.06 6.98 -28.19
N LEU A 25 8.77 7.11 -26.89
CA LEU A 25 9.77 7.44 -25.89
C LEU A 25 10.32 6.16 -25.26
N LEU A 26 11.66 6.10 -25.28
CA LEU A 26 12.52 5.06 -24.75
C LEU A 26 12.20 4.71 -23.28
N LEU A 27 12.40 3.43 -22.97
CA LEU A 27 12.41 2.86 -21.62
C LEU A 27 13.00 3.82 -20.58
N HIS A 28 12.17 4.27 -19.64
CA HIS A 28 12.64 4.77 -18.36
C HIS A 28 11.78 4.21 -17.21
N THR A 29 12.43 3.34 -16.45
CA THR A 29 12.10 2.93 -15.09
C THR A 29 12.02 4.11 -14.12
N LEU A 30 11.24 3.90 -13.05
CA LEU A 30 11.10 4.66 -11.78
C LEU A 30 9.86 5.54 -11.70
N SER A 31 9.07 5.30 -10.64
CA SER A 31 7.84 5.98 -10.24
C SER A 31 7.89 7.49 -10.51
N GLN A 32 7.32 7.93 -11.62
CA GLN A 32 7.02 9.34 -11.78
C GLN A 32 5.91 9.67 -10.79
N ARG A 33 6.24 10.40 -9.72
CA ARG A 33 5.22 11.21 -9.03
C ARG A 33 4.62 12.09 -10.10
N THR A 34 3.43 11.76 -10.56
CA THR A 34 2.68 12.58 -11.51
C THR A 34 2.55 13.97 -10.89
N HIS A 35 3.31 14.93 -11.39
CA HIS A 35 3.17 16.32 -10.98
C HIS A 35 1.83 16.81 -11.51
N ILE A 36 0.81 16.80 -10.66
CA ILE A 36 -0.52 17.27 -11.02
C ILE A 36 -0.49 18.81 -10.93
N PRO A 37 -0.79 19.54 -12.02
CA PRO A 37 -0.74 20.98 -12.00
C PRO A 37 -1.69 21.58 -10.95
N PRO A 38 -1.30 22.64 -10.21
CA PRO A 38 -2.12 23.21 -9.13
C PRO A 38 -3.51 23.69 -9.58
N HIS A 39 -3.68 24.04 -10.87
CA HIS A 39 -4.95 24.49 -11.42
C HIS A 39 -5.96 23.33 -11.61
N VAL A 40 -5.48 22.10 -11.78
CA VAL A 40 -6.33 20.90 -11.96
C VAL A 40 -7.06 20.57 -10.66
N TYR A 41 -6.40 20.70 -9.50
CA TYR A 41 -7.02 20.49 -8.18
C TYR A 41 -8.02 21.57 -7.80
N LYS A 42 -7.84 22.81 -8.27
CA LYS A 42 -8.68 23.96 -7.92
C LYS A 42 -9.86 24.16 -8.86
N HIS A 43 -9.97 23.35 -9.92
CA HIS A 43 -11.04 23.49 -10.88
C HIS A 43 -12.41 23.15 -10.24
N PRO A 44 -13.48 23.92 -10.50
CA PRO A 44 -14.81 23.65 -9.92
C PRO A 44 -15.31 22.22 -10.14
N SER A 45 -14.98 21.60 -11.29
CA SER A 45 -15.29 20.19 -11.56
C SER A 45 -14.67 19.21 -10.57
N ALA A 46 -13.50 19.51 -10.01
CA ALA A 46 -12.88 18.66 -8.99
C ALA A 46 -13.71 18.67 -7.70
N ILE A 47 -14.18 19.86 -7.28
CA ILE A 47 -15.07 20.04 -6.12
C ILE A 47 -16.41 19.31 -6.35
N LEU A 48 -17.00 19.44 -7.54
CA LEU A 48 -18.23 18.74 -7.89
C LEU A 48 -18.09 17.22 -7.80
N LEU A 49 -16.98 16.66 -8.29
CA LEU A 49 -16.70 15.22 -8.15
C LEU A 49 -16.43 14.82 -6.70
N GLU A 50 -15.84 15.70 -5.90
CA GLU A 50 -15.59 15.44 -4.48
C GLU A 50 -16.88 15.33 -3.67
N LEU A 51 -17.83 16.22 -3.94
CA LEU A 51 -19.14 16.27 -3.28
C LEU A 51 -20.18 15.33 -3.90
N CYS A 52 -19.83 14.61 -4.97
CA CYS A 52 -20.76 13.73 -5.67
C CYS A 52 -21.22 12.56 -4.77
N THR A 53 -22.54 12.49 -4.53
CA THR A 53 -23.17 11.51 -3.65
C THR A 53 -24.00 10.46 -4.39
N SER A 54 -24.35 10.71 -5.65
CA SER A 54 -25.18 9.80 -6.45
C SER A 54 -24.71 9.64 -7.89
N MET A 55 -25.08 8.52 -8.51
CA MET A 55 -24.80 8.28 -9.93
C MET A 55 -25.54 9.28 -10.84
N ALA A 56 -26.70 9.79 -10.41
CA ALA A 56 -27.44 10.80 -11.15
C ALA A 56 -26.67 12.14 -11.22
N GLU A 57 -26.03 12.55 -10.12
CA GLU A 57 -25.15 13.72 -10.09
C GLU A 57 -23.91 13.50 -10.94
N LEU A 58 -23.27 12.33 -10.85
CA LEU A 58 -22.08 12.01 -11.64
C LEU A 58 -22.35 12.14 -13.15
N ARG A 59 -23.52 11.67 -13.60
CA ARG A 59 -23.96 11.81 -15.00
C ARG A 59 -24.17 13.26 -15.43
N GLN A 60 -24.54 14.17 -14.51
CA GLN A 60 -24.66 15.59 -14.79
C GLN A 60 -23.30 16.30 -14.82
N ILE A 61 -22.34 15.84 -14.02
CA ILE A 61 -20.99 16.43 -13.94
C ILE A 61 -20.11 15.99 -15.12
N LEU A 62 -20.25 14.75 -15.59
CA LEU A 62 -19.38 14.17 -16.63
C LEU A 62 -19.29 15.01 -17.92
N PRO A 63 -20.38 15.55 -18.49
CA PRO A 63 -20.30 16.43 -19.66
C PRO A 63 -19.49 17.71 -19.40
N LEU A 64 -19.52 18.25 -18.17
CA LEU A 64 -18.73 19.43 -17.80
C LEU A 64 -17.23 19.11 -17.80
N ILE A 65 -16.85 17.91 -17.37
CA ILE A 65 -15.44 17.47 -17.39
C ILE A 65 -14.93 17.36 -18.83
N VAL A 66 -15.72 16.70 -19.69
CA VAL A 66 -15.38 16.52 -21.12
C VAL A 66 -15.29 17.89 -21.82
N LYS A 67 -16.28 18.77 -21.60
CA LYS A 67 -16.30 20.11 -22.21
C LYS A 67 -15.08 20.95 -21.83
N ASN A 68 -14.54 20.78 -20.62
CA ASN A 68 -13.37 21.52 -20.15
C ASN A 68 -12.04 20.81 -20.43
N GLY A 69 -12.04 19.69 -21.19
CA GLY A 69 -10.81 18.97 -21.54
C GLY A 69 -10.12 18.27 -20.36
N LEU A 70 -10.84 18.05 -19.24
CA LEU A 70 -10.28 17.49 -18.02
C LEU A 70 -10.39 15.95 -17.95
N TYR A 71 -10.98 15.32 -18.96
CA TYR A 71 -11.25 13.87 -18.94
C TYR A 71 -9.97 13.03 -19.03
N ASP A 72 -8.95 13.52 -19.74
CA ASP A 72 -7.69 12.80 -19.95
C ASP A 72 -6.67 12.99 -18.81
N GLU A 73 -6.99 13.86 -17.84
CA GLU A 73 -6.16 14.08 -16.66
C GLU A 73 -6.28 12.90 -15.68
N HIS A 74 -5.15 12.29 -15.30
CA HIS A 74 -5.13 11.12 -14.41
C HIS A 74 -5.88 11.32 -13.09
N LEU A 75 -5.88 12.55 -12.54
CA LEU A 75 -6.64 12.89 -11.33
C LEU A 75 -8.14 12.67 -11.54
N PHE A 76 -8.68 13.18 -12.65
CA PHE A 76 -10.09 13.06 -12.98
C PHE A 76 -10.44 11.62 -13.37
N GLN A 77 -9.60 10.93 -14.14
CA GLN A 77 -9.79 9.52 -14.47
C GLN A 77 -9.85 8.65 -13.19
N THR A 78 -8.90 8.84 -12.27
CA THR A 78 -8.88 8.09 -10.99
C THR A 78 -10.12 8.38 -10.16
N LYS A 79 -10.56 9.65 -10.08
CA LYS A 79 -11.77 10.03 -9.35
C LYS A 79 -13.03 9.48 -10.00
N LEU A 80 -13.13 9.49 -11.33
CA LEU A 80 -14.25 8.94 -12.08
C LEU A 80 -14.36 7.43 -11.90
N VAL A 81 -13.25 6.69 -12.07
CA VAL A 81 -13.19 5.24 -11.80
C VAL A 81 -13.63 4.96 -10.37
N SER A 82 -13.13 5.72 -9.39
CA SER A 82 -13.50 5.58 -7.98
C SER A 82 -14.99 5.78 -7.73
N LEU A 83 -15.61 6.81 -8.33
CA LEU A 83 -17.04 7.09 -8.17
C LEU A 83 -17.93 6.07 -8.89
N PHE A 84 -17.57 5.64 -10.10
CA PHE A 84 -18.29 4.58 -10.81
C PHE A 84 -18.26 3.28 -10.02
N CYS A 85 -17.10 2.89 -9.49
CA CYS A 85 -16.96 1.77 -8.57
C CYS A 85 -17.82 1.94 -7.31
N LYS A 86 -17.79 3.12 -6.67
CA LYS A 86 -18.58 3.45 -5.47
C LYS A 86 -20.08 3.33 -5.71
N PHE A 87 -20.56 3.73 -6.88
CA PHE A 87 -21.98 3.66 -7.26
C PHE A 87 -22.39 2.34 -7.92
N GLY A 88 -21.50 1.33 -7.93
CA GLY A 88 -21.79 -0.02 -8.44
C GLY A 88 -21.77 -0.16 -9.95
N SER A 89 -21.29 0.85 -10.68
CA SER A 89 -21.25 0.91 -12.14
C SER A 89 -19.90 0.43 -12.67
N MET A 90 -19.62 -0.87 -12.50
CA MET A 90 -18.37 -1.49 -12.94
C MET A 90 -18.09 -1.35 -14.46
N PRO A 91 -19.08 -1.48 -15.36
CA PRO A 91 -18.86 -1.30 -16.80
C PRO A 91 -18.39 0.12 -17.16
N GLU A 92 -18.93 1.15 -16.50
CA GLU A 92 -18.56 2.54 -16.71
C GLU A 92 -17.17 2.84 -16.15
N ALA A 93 -16.81 2.26 -15.01
CA ALA A 93 -15.45 2.33 -14.48
C ALA A 93 -14.44 1.71 -15.47
N ALA A 94 -14.76 0.54 -16.05
CA ALA A 94 -13.92 -0.11 -17.05
C ALA A 94 -13.77 0.73 -18.33
N ARG A 95 -14.84 1.40 -18.79
CA ARG A 95 -14.77 2.32 -19.95
C ARG A 95 -13.82 3.49 -19.75
N VAL A 96 -13.67 3.99 -18.52
CA VAL A 96 -12.66 5.03 -18.21
C VAL A 96 -11.27 4.41 -18.09
N PHE A 97 -11.18 3.22 -17.49
CA PHE A 97 -9.91 2.57 -17.15
C PHE A 97 -9.20 1.93 -18.36
N ASP A 98 -9.90 1.15 -19.18
CA ASP A 98 -9.31 0.31 -20.23
C ASP A 98 -8.49 1.09 -21.27
N PRO A 99 -8.96 2.24 -21.80
CA PRO A 99 -8.27 2.98 -22.86
C PRO A 99 -6.98 3.70 -22.42
N ILE A 100 -6.67 3.75 -21.12
CA ILE A 100 -5.48 4.46 -20.61
C ILE A 100 -4.25 3.59 -20.89
N ASP A 101 -3.31 4.03 -21.72
CA ASP A 101 -2.10 3.26 -22.02
C ASP A 101 -1.15 3.22 -20.80
N ASP A 102 -0.83 4.39 -20.22
CA ASP A 102 0.07 4.54 -19.07
C ASP A 102 -0.70 4.56 -17.74
N LYS A 103 -1.28 3.42 -17.36
CA LYS A 103 -2.02 3.28 -16.10
C LYS A 103 -1.08 3.43 -14.90
N ILE A 104 -1.31 4.48 -14.10
CA ILE A 104 -0.62 4.69 -12.83
C ILE A 104 -1.15 3.75 -11.74
N ASP A 105 -0.32 3.39 -10.75
CA ASP A 105 -0.71 2.50 -9.64
C ASP A 105 -2.04 2.88 -8.95
N PRO A 106 -2.35 4.17 -8.70
CA PRO A 106 -3.63 4.57 -8.12
C PRO A 106 -4.86 4.12 -8.93
N LEU A 107 -4.77 4.06 -10.26
CA LEU A 107 -5.87 3.58 -11.11
C LEU A 107 -6.11 2.09 -10.89
N TYR A 108 -5.04 1.28 -10.90
CA TYR A 108 -5.14 -0.16 -10.62
C TYR A 108 -5.72 -0.42 -9.23
N HIS A 109 -5.21 0.27 -8.20
CA HIS A 109 -5.72 0.15 -6.84
C HIS A 109 -7.20 0.53 -6.74
N THR A 110 -7.62 1.60 -7.43
CA THR A 110 -9.02 2.03 -7.43
C THR A 110 -9.93 1.01 -8.12
N MET A 111 -9.50 0.46 -9.25
CA MET A 111 -10.24 -0.56 -9.99
C MET A 111 -10.37 -1.87 -9.21
N LEU A 112 -9.26 -2.29 -8.57
CA LEU A 112 -9.23 -3.45 -7.69
C LEU A 112 -10.19 -3.28 -6.50
N LYS A 113 -10.19 -2.10 -5.87
CA LYS A 113 -11.10 -1.79 -4.74
C LYS A 113 -12.57 -1.85 -5.15
N GLY A 114 -12.90 -1.44 -6.38
CA GLY A 114 -14.26 -1.51 -6.91
C GLY A 114 -14.74 -2.92 -7.25
N SER A 115 -13.85 -3.75 -7.81
CA SER A 115 -14.17 -5.10 -8.29
C SER A 115 -13.96 -6.20 -7.26
N GLY A 116 -13.18 -5.97 -6.21
CA GLY A 116 -12.71 -7.00 -5.28
C GLY A 116 -13.82 -7.84 -4.65
N LYS A 117 -14.97 -7.23 -4.30
CA LYS A 117 -16.14 -7.96 -3.77
C LYS A 117 -16.80 -8.87 -4.82
N GLN A 118 -16.88 -8.43 -6.08
CA GLN A 118 -17.46 -9.24 -7.16
C GLN A 118 -16.56 -10.44 -7.48
N ILE A 119 -15.24 -10.21 -7.52
CA ILE A 119 -14.23 -11.26 -7.70
C ILE A 119 -14.32 -12.27 -6.55
N HIS A 120 -14.35 -11.81 -5.30
CA HIS A 120 -14.50 -12.68 -4.14
C HIS A 120 -15.81 -13.49 -4.19
N GLY A 121 -16.94 -12.87 -4.56
CA GLY A 121 -18.21 -13.57 -4.74
C GLY A 121 -18.14 -14.67 -5.80
N TYR A 122 -17.44 -14.44 -6.92
CA TYR A 122 -17.20 -15.46 -7.93
C TYR A 122 -16.32 -16.59 -7.40
N VAL A 123 -15.22 -16.27 -6.71
CA VAL A 123 -14.32 -17.25 -6.09
C VAL A 123 -15.09 -18.22 -5.19
N VAL A 124 -15.95 -17.69 -4.30
CA VAL A 124 -16.76 -18.49 -3.38
C VAL A 124 -17.79 -19.35 -4.12
N ARG A 125 -18.46 -18.79 -5.13
CA ARG A 125 -19.45 -19.55 -5.92
C ARG A 125 -18.83 -20.67 -6.75
N ALA A 126 -17.60 -20.47 -7.21
CA ALA A 126 -16.85 -21.43 -8.01
C ALA A 126 -16.09 -22.46 -7.16
N GLY A 127 -16.08 -22.33 -5.82
CA GLY A 127 -15.36 -23.24 -4.92
C GLY A 127 -13.84 -23.02 -4.90
N PHE A 128 -13.35 -21.91 -5.44
CA PHE A 128 -11.92 -21.61 -5.52
C PHE A 128 -11.32 -21.10 -4.20
N GLU A 129 -12.15 -20.75 -3.21
CA GLU A 129 -11.72 -20.36 -1.86
C GLU A 129 -10.97 -21.48 -1.13
N LEU A 130 -11.15 -22.74 -1.54
CA LEU A 130 -10.41 -23.89 -1.01
C LEU A 130 -8.94 -23.91 -1.49
N LEU A 131 -8.62 -23.19 -2.57
CA LEU A 131 -7.26 -23.07 -3.07
C LEU A 131 -6.50 -22.04 -2.26
N VAL A 132 -5.45 -22.49 -1.54
CA VAL A 132 -4.65 -21.64 -0.65
C VAL A 132 -4.09 -20.40 -1.35
N ASN A 133 -3.67 -20.52 -2.62
CA ASN A 133 -3.12 -19.41 -3.39
C ASN A 133 -4.19 -18.35 -3.71
N VAL A 134 -5.43 -18.77 -4.00
CA VAL A 134 -6.55 -17.85 -4.29
C VAL A 134 -6.96 -17.12 -3.02
N SER A 135 -7.11 -17.85 -1.91
CA SER A 135 -7.43 -17.23 -0.61
C SER A 135 -6.32 -16.29 -0.14
N THR A 136 -5.04 -16.62 -0.39
CA THR A 136 -3.91 -15.73 -0.12
C THR A 136 -4.00 -14.43 -0.94
N ALA A 137 -4.33 -14.54 -2.24
CA ALA A 137 -4.51 -13.37 -3.11
C ALA A 137 -5.70 -12.50 -2.66
N LEU A 138 -6.78 -13.11 -2.17
CA LEU A 138 -7.91 -12.37 -1.59
C LEU A 138 -7.52 -11.64 -0.30
N VAL A 139 -6.73 -12.26 0.59
CA VAL A 139 -6.20 -11.61 1.80
C VAL A 139 -5.39 -10.38 1.42
N ASP A 140 -4.41 -10.52 0.53
CA ASP A 140 -3.57 -9.41 0.03
C ASP A 140 -4.42 -8.28 -0.60
N MET A 141 -5.39 -8.64 -1.44
CA MET A 141 -6.30 -7.68 -2.07
C MET A 141 -7.10 -6.88 -1.03
N TYR A 142 -7.71 -7.55 -0.05
CA TYR A 142 -8.49 -6.87 0.98
C TYR A 142 -7.61 -6.00 1.89
N CYS A 143 -6.39 -6.43 2.21
CA CYS A 143 -5.40 -5.62 2.93
C CYS A 143 -5.10 -4.32 2.15
N LYS A 144 -4.74 -4.43 0.87
CA LYS A 144 -4.47 -3.28 -0.02
C LYS A 144 -5.68 -2.36 -0.23
N CYS A 145 -6.90 -2.87 -0.06
CA CYS A 145 -8.12 -2.08 -0.09
C CYS A 145 -8.42 -1.32 1.22
N GLY A 146 -7.61 -1.52 2.27
CA GLY A 146 -7.83 -0.99 3.61
C GLY A 146 -8.92 -1.73 4.39
N LEU A 147 -9.31 -2.94 3.95
CA LEU A 147 -10.35 -3.77 4.56
C LEU A 147 -9.73 -4.95 5.31
N VAL A 148 -8.75 -4.67 6.18
CA VAL A 148 -7.94 -5.67 6.91
C VAL A 148 -8.80 -6.63 7.73
N GLY A 149 -9.91 -6.16 8.32
CA GLY A 149 -10.85 -7.04 9.03
C GLY A 149 -11.51 -8.10 8.13
N THR A 150 -11.78 -7.77 6.86
CA THR A 150 -12.31 -8.76 5.89
C THR A 150 -11.21 -9.73 5.47
N ALA A 151 -9.98 -9.23 5.25
CA ALA A 151 -8.82 -10.08 5.00
C ALA A 151 -8.61 -11.08 6.14
N ARG A 152 -8.74 -10.64 7.39
CA ARG A 152 -8.62 -11.50 8.58
C ARG A 152 -9.66 -12.62 8.60
N LEU A 153 -10.92 -12.32 8.29
CA LEU A 153 -11.98 -13.33 8.23
C LEU A 153 -11.69 -14.43 7.19
N ILE A 154 -11.11 -14.06 6.04
CA ILE A 154 -10.71 -15.02 5.01
C ILE A 154 -9.54 -15.85 5.53
N PHE A 155 -8.51 -15.19 6.06
CA PHE A 155 -7.31 -15.83 6.61
C PHE A 155 -7.63 -16.84 7.71
N ASP A 156 -8.54 -16.50 8.64
CA ASP A 156 -8.95 -17.38 9.73
C ASP A 156 -9.74 -18.61 9.24
N ARG A 157 -10.43 -18.50 8.09
CA ARG A 157 -11.17 -19.61 7.47
C ARG A 157 -10.32 -20.52 6.60
N MET A 158 -9.09 -20.13 6.26
CA MET A 158 -8.17 -20.96 5.48
C MET A 158 -7.81 -22.23 6.26
N ARG A 159 -8.03 -23.41 5.65
CA ARG A 159 -7.66 -24.71 6.23
C ARG A 159 -6.14 -24.90 6.30
N ASN A 160 -5.47 -24.50 5.23
CA ASN A 160 -4.01 -24.55 5.11
C ASN A 160 -3.51 -23.12 4.90
N ARG A 161 -2.46 -22.74 5.63
CA ARG A 161 -1.79 -21.44 5.50
C ARG A 161 -0.34 -21.66 5.11
N THR A 162 0.14 -20.82 4.20
CA THR A 162 1.55 -20.78 3.79
C THR A 162 2.24 -19.57 4.38
N VAL A 163 3.58 -19.57 4.39
CA VAL A 163 4.39 -18.39 4.75
C VAL A 163 3.90 -17.12 4.02
N VAL A 164 3.52 -17.24 2.75
CA VAL A 164 2.98 -16.11 1.97
C VAL A 164 1.68 -15.58 2.58
N SER A 165 0.72 -16.44 2.91
CA SER A 165 -0.54 -16.00 3.52
C SER A 165 -0.35 -15.34 4.89
N TRP A 166 0.59 -15.84 5.70
CA TRP A 166 0.96 -15.23 6.98
C TRP A 166 1.57 -13.85 6.77
N ASN A 167 2.52 -13.73 5.85
CA ASN A 167 3.16 -12.47 5.53
C ASN A 167 2.16 -11.44 5.02
N SER A 168 1.23 -11.82 4.12
CA SER A 168 0.18 -10.92 3.63
C SER A 168 -0.71 -10.39 4.74
N MET A 169 -1.04 -11.21 5.74
CA MET A 169 -1.87 -10.77 6.86
C MET A 169 -1.10 -9.89 7.84
N ILE A 170 0.14 -10.26 8.18
CA ILE A 170 1.02 -9.49 9.07
C ILE A 170 1.34 -8.11 8.48
N ASP A 171 1.71 -8.07 7.19
CA ASP A 171 1.97 -6.82 6.45
C ASP A 171 0.70 -5.97 6.36
N GLY A 172 -0.46 -6.59 6.13
CA GLY A 172 -1.75 -5.90 6.14
C GLY A 172 -2.03 -5.16 7.45
N TYR A 173 -1.78 -5.80 8.59
CA TYR A 173 -1.93 -5.15 9.90
C TYR A 173 -0.88 -4.06 10.14
N ALA A 174 0.38 -4.33 9.78
CA ALA A 174 1.47 -3.35 9.89
C ALA A 174 1.17 -2.08 9.10
N GLN A 175 0.67 -2.21 7.86
CA GLN A 175 0.28 -1.08 7.01
C GLN A 175 -0.95 -0.34 7.52
N SER A 176 -1.87 -1.01 8.21
CA SER A 176 -3.02 -0.34 8.87
C SER A 176 -2.66 0.34 10.19
N GLY A 177 -1.41 0.22 10.66
CA GLY A 177 -0.96 0.77 11.94
C GLY A 177 -1.39 -0.04 13.16
N ASP A 178 -1.85 -1.27 12.98
CA ASP A 178 -2.21 -2.18 14.07
C ASP A 178 -1.05 -3.15 14.34
N SER A 179 0.04 -2.59 14.85
CA SER A 179 1.27 -3.34 15.13
C SER A 179 1.06 -4.47 16.16
N LYS A 180 0.05 -4.34 17.04
CA LYS A 180 -0.28 -5.35 18.05
C LYS A 180 -0.81 -6.64 17.41
N GLU A 181 -1.76 -6.53 16.48
CA GLU A 181 -2.27 -7.71 15.77
C GLU A 181 -1.20 -8.34 14.87
N ALA A 182 -0.34 -7.51 14.24
CA ALA A 182 0.82 -8.00 13.48
C ALA A 182 1.76 -8.85 14.36
N TRP A 183 2.04 -8.41 15.59
CA TRP A 183 2.84 -9.16 16.57
C TRP A 183 2.20 -10.47 17.03
N ILE A 184 0.89 -10.46 17.29
CA ILE A 184 0.15 -11.67 17.68
C ILE A 184 0.21 -12.72 16.56
N LEU A 185 0.00 -12.30 15.31
CA LEU A 185 0.12 -13.21 14.16
C LEU A 185 1.54 -13.69 13.93
N PHE A 186 2.55 -12.84 14.13
CA PHE A 186 3.94 -13.26 14.05
C PHE A 186 4.25 -14.37 15.06
N LYS A 187 3.85 -14.23 16.33
CA LYS A 187 4.03 -15.30 17.33
C LYS A 187 3.33 -16.58 16.94
N LYS A 188 2.07 -16.48 16.50
CA LYS A 188 1.31 -17.64 16.06
C LYS A 188 1.93 -18.35 14.84
N MET A 189 2.52 -17.60 13.92
CA MET A 189 3.29 -18.16 12.79
C MET A 189 4.47 -19.01 13.28
N LEU A 190 5.19 -18.53 14.31
CA LEU A 190 6.30 -19.28 14.92
C LEU A 190 5.80 -20.52 15.67
N ASP A 191 4.68 -20.41 16.39
CA ASP A 191 4.07 -21.54 17.10
C ASP A 191 3.61 -22.65 16.14
N GLU A 192 3.20 -22.29 14.92
CA GLU A 192 2.90 -23.23 13.83
C GLU A 192 4.17 -23.76 13.11
N GLY A 193 5.37 -23.42 13.58
CA GLY A 193 6.64 -23.92 13.07
C GLY A 193 7.06 -23.32 11.73
N LEU A 194 6.46 -22.21 11.30
CA LEU A 194 6.77 -21.56 10.03
C LEU A 194 7.94 -20.58 10.18
N LYS A 195 8.89 -20.67 9.24
CA LYS A 195 10.04 -19.77 9.22
C LYS A 195 9.64 -18.37 8.72
N PRO A 196 9.89 -17.30 9.49
CA PRO A 196 9.60 -15.94 9.06
C PRO A 196 10.56 -15.45 7.98
N THR A 197 10.11 -14.45 7.23
CA THR A 197 10.91 -13.73 6.22
C THR A 197 11.45 -12.42 6.79
N GLY A 198 12.39 -11.78 6.09
CA GLY A 198 12.93 -10.48 6.51
C GLY A 198 11.83 -9.43 6.71
N VAL A 199 10.82 -9.40 5.82
CA VAL A 199 9.65 -8.51 5.95
C VAL A 199 8.86 -8.80 7.24
N THR A 200 8.63 -10.07 7.54
CA THR A 200 7.92 -10.50 8.76
C THR A 200 8.67 -10.09 10.02
N ILE A 201 10.00 -10.23 10.00
CA ILE A 201 10.89 -9.82 11.09
C ILE A 201 10.82 -8.32 11.32
N MET A 202 10.88 -7.51 10.25
CA MET A 202 10.78 -6.05 10.37
C MET A 202 9.44 -5.62 10.96
N ALA A 203 8.32 -6.25 10.55
CA ALA A 203 7.00 -5.97 11.12
C ALA A 203 6.94 -6.28 12.62
N ALA A 204 7.54 -7.40 13.04
CA ALA A 204 7.64 -7.77 14.45
C ALA A 204 8.49 -6.76 15.26
N LEU A 205 9.65 -6.36 14.72
CA LEU A 205 10.51 -5.34 15.34
C LEU A 205 9.79 -3.99 15.48
N HIS A 206 9.05 -3.58 14.45
CA HIS A 206 8.26 -2.35 14.48
C HIS A 206 7.20 -2.41 15.59
N ALA A 207 6.52 -3.54 15.75
CA ALA A 207 5.55 -3.73 16.83
C ALA A 207 6.16 -3.66 18.22
N CYS A 208 7.31 -4.31 18.44
CA CYS A 208 8.04 -4.19 19.70
C CYS A 208 8.45 -2.74 19.98
N ALA A 209 8.89 -2.03 18.94
CA ALA A 209 9.30 -0.64 19.06
C ALA A 209 8.14 0.29 19.41
N ASP A 210 6.96 0.09 18.82
CA ASP A 210 5.76 0.89 19.09
C ASP A 210 5.19 0.64 20.49
N SER A 211 5.29 -0.59 21.00
CA SER A 211 4.85 -0.93 22.36
C SER A 211 5.93 -0.72 23.43
N GLY A 212 7.16 -0.40 23.04
CA GLY A 212 8.31 -0.38 23.95
C GLY A 212 8.64 -1.74 24.57
N ASP A 213 8.28 -2.84 23.89
CA ASP A 213 8.50 -4.21 24.37
C ASP A 213 9.94 -4.65 24.08
N LEU A 214 10.86 -4.25 24.97
CA LEU A 214 12.28 -4.60 24.86
C LEU A 214 12.51 -6.11 24.85
N ALA A 215 11.79 -6.87 25.69
CA ALA A 215 11.96 -8.32 25.78
C ALA A 215 11.53 -9.02 24.47
N GLY A 216 10.42 -8.59 23.89
CA GLY A 216 10.01 -9.02 22.55
C GLY A 216 11.04 -8.66 21.48
N GLY A 217 11.59 -7.45 21.54
CA GLY A 217 12.63 -7.01 20.63
C GLY A 217 13.92 -7.82 20.70
N GLU A 218 14.38 -8.15 21.91
CA GLU A 218 15.54 -9.02 22.15
C GLU A 218 15.31 -10.45 21.66
N PHE A 219 14.11 -10.99 21.84
CA PHE A 219 13.73 -12.27 21.27
C PHE A 219 13.81 -12.26 19.74
N VAL A 220 13.28 -11.23 19.08
CA VAL A 220 13.35 -11.11 17.61
C VAL A 220 14.79 -10.91 17.14
N HIS A 221 15.62 -10.17 17.89
CA HIS A 221 17.04 -10.02 17.57
C HIS A 221 17.80 -11.37 17.64
N GLN A 222 17.52 -12.22 18.63
CA GLN A 222 18.08 -13.57 18.66
C GLN A 222 17.65 -14.38 17.43
N LEU A 223 16.39 -14.24 17.02
CA LEU A 223 15.88 -14.90 15.82
C LEU A 223 16.54 -14.38 14.53
N VAL A 224 16.84 -13.09 14.43
CA VAL A 224 17.62 -12.50 13.32
C VAL A 224 18.96 -13.19 13.17
N ASN A 225 19.65 -13.42 14.30
CA ASN A 225 20.95 -14.12 14.31
C ASN A 225 20.81 -15.58 13.89
N GLN A 226 19.81 -16.30 14.44
CA GLN A 226 19.58 -17.72 14.15
C GLN A 226 19.18 -17.97 12.69
N LEU A 227 18.40 -17.07 12.09
CA LEU A 227 17.91 -17.23 10.71
C LEU A 227 18.86 -16.66 9.66
N GLY A 228 19.95 -16.01 10.06
CA GLY A 228 20.96 -15.45 9.16
C GLY A 228 20.58 -14.10 8.55
N PHE A 229 19.70 -13.32 9.19
CA PHE A 229 19.30 -11.99 8.70
C PHE A 229 20.27 -10.87 9.09
N VAL A 230 21.38 -11.17 9.76
CA VAL A 230 22.38 -10.18 10.21
C VAL A 230 23.01 -9.42 9.02
N SER A 231 23.10 -10.06 7.85
CA SER A 231 23.59 -9.41 6.64
C SER A 231 22.55 -8.54 5.93
N ASP A 232 21.27 -8.62 6.31
CA ASP A 232 20.21 -7.81 5.72
C ASP A 232 20.16 -6.43 6.38
N ILE A 233 20.65 -5.42 5.67
CA ILE A 233 20.72 -4.05 6.18
C ILE A 233 19.36 -3.46 6.55
N SER A 234 18.26 -3.90 5.92
CA SER A 234 16.91 -3.40 6.21
C SER A 234 16.40 -3.95 7.53
N VAL A 235 16.69 -5.22 7.81
CA VAL A 235 16.42 -5.85 9.10
C VAL A 235 17.28 -5.22 10.20
N MET A 236 18.56 -5.00 9.94
CA MET A 236 19.47 -4.36 10.90
C MET A 236 19.08 -2.91 11.22
N ASN A 237 18.65 -2.14 10.22
CA ASN A 237 18.09 -0.80 10.43
C ASN A 237 16.82 -0.83 11.29
N SER A 238 15.97 -1.85 11.10
CA SER A 238 14.78 -2.06 11.93
C SER A 238 15.15 -2.40 13.39
N LEU A 239 16.22 -3.18 13.61
CA LEU A 239 16.76 -3.46 14.95
C LEU A 239 17.28 -2.19 15.63
N ILE A 240 18.06 -1.37 14.92
CA ILE A 240 18.56 -0.08 15.43
C ILE A 240 17.38 0.81 15.88
N SER A 241 16.34 0.91 15.03
CA SER A 241 15.15 1.67 15.36
C SER A 241 14.40 1.11 16.56
N MET A 242 14.25 -0.22 16.66
CA MET A 242 13.58 -0.90 17.75
C MET A 242 14.27 -0.64 19.10
N TYR A 243 15.58 -0.87 19.19
CA TYR A 243 16.34 -0.62 20.42
C TYR A 243 16.34 0.86 20.81
N SER A 244 16.41 1.75 19.82
CA SER A 244 16.34 3.20 20.04
C SER A 244 15.01 3.62 20.67
N LYS A 245 13.87 3.14 20.12
CA LYS A 245 12.53 3.40 20.66
C LYS A 245 12.34 2.76 22.04
N CYS A 246 12.96 1.60 22.31
CA CYS A 246 12.96 0.92 23.61
C CYS A 246 13.98 1.49 24.62
N LYS A 247 14.51 2.70 24.40
CA LYS A 247 15.44 3.40 25.30
C LYS A 247 16.77 2.68 25.55
N ARG A 248 17.19 1.85 24.59
CA ARG A 248 18.48 1.14 24.60
C ARG A 248 19.35 1.59 23.43
N VAL A 249 19.62 2.90 23.40
CA VAL A 249 20.45 3.53 22.36
C VAL A 249 21.89 3.02 22.37
N ASP A 250 22.36 2.51 23.51
CA ASP A 250 23.64 1.82 23.67
C ASP A 250 23.75 0.60 22.74
N ILE A 251 22.73 -0.25 22.72
CA ILE A 251 22.69 -1.42 21.83
C ILE A 251 22.51 -0.97 20.38
N ALA A 252 21.64 0.02 20.14
CA ALA A 252 21.42 0.55 18.79
C ALA A 252 22.72 1.10 18.16
N ALA A 253 23.52 1.84 18.94
CA ALA A 253 24.81 2.37 18.52
C ALA A 253 25.80 1.26 18.18
N LYS A 254 25.90 0.22 19.03
CA LYS A 254 26.75 -0.94 18.76
C LYS A 254 26.36 -1.65 17.45
N LEU A 255 25.06 -1.90 17.25
CA LEU A 255 24.58 -2.50 15.99
C LEU A 255 24.91 -1.64 14.77
N PHE A 256 24.82 -0.31 14.92
CA PHE A 256 25.18 0.63 13.87
C PHE A 256 26.70 0.65 13.60
N GLU A 257 27.54 0.45 14.61
CA GLU A 257 29.00 0.30 14.49
C GLU A 257 29.39 -0.99 13.77
N ASP A 258 28.67 -2.09 14.06
CA ASP A 258 28.91 -3.41 13.48
C ASP A 258 28.42 -3.56 12.02
N LEU A 259 27.68 -2.56 11.48
CA LEU A 259 27.22 -2.59 10.09
C LEU A 259 28.39 -2.56 9.09
N PRO A 260 28.45 -3.49 8.11
CA PRO A 260 29.53 -3.54 7.12
C PRO A 260 29.54 -2.31 6.21
N PHE A 261 28.37 -1.76 5.91
CA PHE A 261 28.18 -0.48 5.24
C PHE A 261 26.92 0.19 5.80
N ARG A 262 26.87 1.53 5.75
CA ARG A 262 25.78 2.33 6.31
C ARG A 262 25.08 3.10 5.19
N THR A 263 23.77 2.98 5.11
CA THR A 263 22.96 3.76 4.16
C THR A 263 22.44 5.03 4.82
N LEU A 264 21.88 5.95 4.03
CA LEU A 264 21.19 7.13 4.57
C LEU A 264 20.09 6.72 5.56
N VAL A 265 19.41 5.59 5.32
CA VAL A 265 18.42 5.03 6.25
C VAL A 265 19.06 4.63 7.58
N SER A 266 20.22 3.98 7.57
CA SER A 266 20.97 3.62 8.78
C SER A 266 21.35 4.85 9.60
N TRP A 267 21.89 5.88 8.92
CA TRP A 267 22.27 7.13 9.58
C TRP A 267 21.06 7.85 10.17
N ASN A 268 19.97 7.96 9.42
CA ASN A 268 18.74 8.58 9.89
C ASN A 268 18.15 7.83 11.10
N ALA A 269 18.17 6.50 11.08
CA ALA A 269 17.74 5.69 12.21
C ALA A 269 18.56 5.98 13.47
N MET A 270 19.89 6.09 13.35
CA MET A 270 20.78 6.36 14.49
C MET A 270 20.66 7.80 15.01
N ILE A 271 20.59 8.79 14.11
CA ILE A 271 20.38 10.21 14.47
C ILE A 271 19.06 10.36 15.23
N LEU A 272 17.98 9.77 14.72
CA LEU A 272 16.69 9.76 15.38
C LEU A 272 16.77 9.06 16.75
N GLY A 273 17.49 7.93 16.81
CA GLY A 273 17.68 7.19 18.04
C GLY A 273 18.37 8.00 19.14
N TYR A 274 19.48 8.67 18.84
CA TYR A 274 20.15 9.55 19.79
C TYR A 274 19.27 10.73 20.21
N ALA A 275 18.60 11.40 19.26
CA ALA A 275 17.72 12.53 19.55
C ALA A 275 16.57 12.14 20.50
N GLN A 276 15.91 11.00 20.27
CA GLN A 276 14.81 10.50 21.11
C GLN A 276 15.25 10.02 22.49
N ASN A 277 16.54 9.82 22.71
CA ASN A 277 17.13 9.40 23.97
C ASN A 277 17.87 10.54 24.70
N GLY A 278 17.77 11.79 24.21
CA GLY A 278 18.38 12.96 24.85
C GLY A 278 19.86 13.19 24.53
N HIS A 279 20.46 12.36 23.67
CA HIS A 279 21.85 12.43 23.24
C HIS A 279 22.01 13.38 22.04
N ILE A 280 21.67 14.65 22.23
CA ILE A 280 21.61 15.62 21.12
C ILE A 280 22.98 15.88 20.48
N THR A 281 24.05 15.84 21.26
CA THR A 281 25.42 16.04 20.81
C THR A 281 25.85 14.98 19.81
N GLU A 282 25.59 13.71 20.13
CA GLU A 282 25.87 12.56 19.28
C GLU A 282 25.00 12.62 18.02
N ALA A 283 23.71 12.93 18.15
CA ALA A 283 22.81 13.11 17.01
C ALA A 283 23.35 14.17 16.01
N LEU A 284 23.82 15.32 16.51
CA LEU A 284 24.40 16.39 15.68
C LEU A 284 25.73 15.96 15.05
N ASN A 285 26.60 15.27 15.79
CA ASN A 285 27.85 14.74 15.25
C ASN A 285 27.59 13.79 14.08
N HIS A 286 26.64 12.87 14.23
CA HIS A 286 26.22 11.97 13.15
C HIS A 286 25.61 12.74 11.97
N PHE A 287 24.75 13.73 12.21
CA PHE A 287 24.16 14.56 11.15
C PHE A 287 25.22 15.28 10.30
N CYS A 288 26.19 15.92 10.96
CA CYS A 288 27.31 16.59 10.28
C CYS A 288 28.15 15.62 9.43
N SER A 289 28.36 14.40 9.92
CA SER A 289 29.12 13.37 9.20
C SER A 289 28.43 12.88 7.91
N VAL A 290 27.09 12.92 7.88
CA VAL A 290 26.27 12.59 6.70
C VAL A 290 26.29 13.73 5.69
N GLY A 291 26.15 14.97 6.16
CA GLY A 291 26.17 16.17 5.32
C GLY A 291 27.47 16.33 4.53
N GLY A 292 28.61 15.94 5.11
CA GLY A 292 29.90 15.92 4.40
C GLY A 292 30.03 14.85 3.31
N LYS A 293 29.23 13.76 3.36
CA LYS A 293 29.26 12.66 2.39
C LYS A 293 28.22 12.80 1.29
N SER A 294 27.11 13.50 1.54
CA SER A 294 26.04 13.75 0.55
C SER A 294 26.39 14.84 -0.47
N LEU A 295 27.44 15.64 -0.24
CA LEU A 295 27.92 16.69 -1.16
C LEU A 295 28.90 16.18 -2.22
N LEU A 296 29.15 14.87 -2.30
CA LEU A 296 30.08 14.24 -3.24
C LEU A 296 29.43 13.16 -4.14
N ALA A 297 28.11 13.20 -4.32
CA ALA A 297 27.39 12.35 -5.28
C ALA A 297 26.56 13.20 -6.24
#